data_AF-A0A3A0B1Z8-F1
#
_entry.id   AF-A0A3A0B1Z8-F1
#
_cell.length_a   1.000
_cell.length_b   1.000
_cell.length_c   1.000
_cell.angle_alpha   90.00
_cell.angle_beta   90.00
_cell.angle_gamma   90.00
#
_symmetry.space_group_name_H-M   'P 1'
#
loop_
_entity.id
_entity.type
_entity.pdbx_description
1 polymer ?
#
loop_
_entity_poly.entity_id
_entity_poly.type
_entity_poly.pdbx_seq_one_letter_code
_entity_poly.pdbx_strand_id
1 'polypeptide(L)'
;MADRIYLSPPHLSGLELLYVQEAFDSNWIAPLGPHVDAFEQEFAACVGTRAALALSSGTAALHLALRLVGVEPGDEVMVSTLTFA
;
A
#
# COMPACT_ATOMS: atom_id res chain seq x y z
N MET A 1 -31.40 18.56 7.13
CA MET A 1 -30.01 18.45 7.61
C MET A 1 -29.14 18.48 6.37
N ALA A 2 -28.19 19.41 6.24
CA ALA A 2 -27.31 19.38 5.08
C ALA A 2 -26.40 18.14 5.19
N ASP A 3 -26.20 17.43 4.08
CA ASP A 3 -25.34 16.26 4.06
C ASP A 3 -23.91 16.62 4.45
N ARG A 4 -23.25 15.73 5.20
CA ARG A 4 -21.88 15.95 5.67
C ARG A 4 -20.92 15.92 4.48
N ILE A 5 -20.19 17.01 4.27
CA ILE A 5 -19.12 17.09 3.27
C ILE A 5 -17.84 16.51 3.89
N TYR A 6 -17.36 15.41 3.34
CA TYR A 6 -16.09 14.78 3.72
C TYR A 6 -14.94 15.29 2.83
N LEU A 7 -13.72 15.31 3.37
CA LEU A 7 -12.53 15.75 2.61
C LEU A 7 -12.14 14.74 1.52
N SER A 8 -12.11 13.44 1.86
CA SER A 8 -11.72 12.37 0.95
C SER A 8 -12.31 11.02 1.40
N PRO A 9 -13.62 10.79 1.20
CA PRO A 9 -14.21 9.47 1.45
C PRO A 9 -13.69 8.45 0.41
N PRO A 10 -13.61 7.16 0.74
CA PRO A 10 -13.28 6.12 -0.24
C PRO A 10 -14.26 6.17 -1.42
N HIS A 11 -13.73 6.12 -2.64
CA HIS A 11 -14.51 5.97 -3.85
C HIS A 11 -14.30 4.55 -4.40
N LEU A 12 -15.33 3.71 -4.30
CA LEU A 12 -15.29 2.34 -4.83
C LEU A 12 -15.65 2.38 -6.32
N SER A 13 -14.78 1.82 -7.15
CA SER A 13 -14.92 1.73 -8.61
C SER A 13 -15.95 0.69 -9.05
N GLY A 14 -16.31 -0.26 -8.17
CA GLY A 14 -17.26 -1.34 -8.40
C GLY A 14 -16.62 -2.71 -8.60
N LEU A 15 -15.29 -2.78 -8.76
CA LEU A 15 -14.54 -4.05 -8.93
C LEU A 15 -14.08 -4.64 -7.59
N GLU A 16 -14.10 -3.86 -6.51
CA GLU A 16 -13.51 -4.25 -5.24
C GLU A 16 -14.21 -5.48 -4.66
N LEU A 17 -15.55 -5.52 -4.72
CA LEU A 17 -16.33 -6.64 -4.21
C LEU A 17 -16.11 -7.92 -5.03
N LEU A 18 -15.91 -7.79 -6.34
CA LEU A 18 -15.58 -8.91 -7.22
C LEU A 18 -14.28 -9.57 -6.76
N TYR A 19 -13.19 -8.80 -6.62
CA TYR A 19 -11.88 -9.34 -6.25
C TYR A 19 -11.85 -9.86 -4.80
N VAL A 20 -12.61 -9.25 -3.90
CA VAL A 20 -12.80 -9.82 -2.55
C VAL A 20 -13.50 -11.19 -2.65
N GLN A 21 -14.56 -11.31 -3.44
CA GLN A 21 -15.25 -12.59 -3.63
C GLN A 21 -14.34 -13.65 -4.26
N GLU A 22 -13.53 -13.29 -5.26
CA GLU A 22 -12.55 -14.21 -5.87
C GLU A 22 -11.52 -14.73 -4.86
N ALA A 23 -11.06 -13.89 -3.92
CA ALA A 23 -10.17 -14.32 -2.84
C ALA A 23 -10.85 -15.34 -1.90
N PHE A 24 -12.15 -15.16 -1.61
CA PHE A 24 -12.93 -16.13 -0.84
C PHE A 24 -13.17 -17.43 -1.61
N ASP A 25 -13.55 -17.34 -2.89
CA ASP A 25 -13.85 -18.50 -3.73
C ASP A 25 -12.61 -19.37 -3.98
N SER A 26 -11.46 -18.74 -4.15
CA SER A 26 -10.16 -19.43 -4.26
C SER A 26 -9.62 -19.93 -2.90
N ASN A 27 -10.27 -19.55 -1.79
CA ASN A 27 -9.82 -19.78 -0.42
C ASN A 27 -8.40 -19.26 -0.15
N TRP A 28 -7.96 -18.24 -0.91
CA TRP A 28 -6.66 -17.60 -0.75
C TRP A 28 -6.80 -16.34 0.11
N ILE A 29 -7.09 -16.55 1.40
CA ILE A 29 -7.31 -15.47 2.38
C ILE A 29 -6.04 -15.33 3.23
N ALA A 30 -4.94 -14.91 2.61
CA ALA A 30 -3.61 -14.84 3.19
C ALA A 30 -2.87 -13.57 2.74
N PRO A 31 -1.81 -13.14 3.43
CA PRO A 31 -1.03 -11.94 3.08
C PRO A 31 -0.13 -12.11 1.82
N LEU A 32 -0.35 -13.17 1.05
CA LEU A 32 0.30 -13.49 -0.22
C LEU A 32 -0.80 -13.91 -1.19
N GLY A 33 -0.51 -14.08 -2.47
CA GLY A 33 -1.46 -14.68 -3.42
C GLY A 33 -1.59 -13.93 -4.74
N PRO A 34 -2.41 -14.46 -5.67
CA PRO A 34 -2.47 -13.95 -7.04
C PRO A 34 -2.88 -12.47 -7.13
N HIS A 35 -3.78 -12.01 -6.25
CA HIS A 35 -4.15 -10.59 -6.21
C HIS A 35 -3.01 -9.69 -5.70
N VAL A 36 -2.15 -10.18 -4.81
CA VAL A 36 -0.97 -9.45 -4.34
C VAL A 36 0.08 -9.39 -5.45
N ASP A 37 0.36 -10.52 -6.11
CA ASP A 37 1.31 -10.58 -7.23
C ASP A 37 0.88 -9.66 -8.38
N ALA A 38 -0.42 -9.65 -8.71
CA ALA A 38 -0.99 -8.77 -9.72
C ALA A 38 -0.86 -7.30 -9.31
N PHE A 39 -1.20 -6.96 -8.05
CA PHE A 39 -1.06 -5.60 -7.55
C PHE A 39 0.39 -5.10 -7.64
N GLU A 40 1.38 -5.90 -7.26
CA GLU A 40 2.79 -5.52 -7.38
C GLU A 40 3.21 -5.27 -8.83
N GLN A 41 2.81 -6.14 -9.76
CA GLN A 41 3.14 -6.00 -11.18
C GLN A 41 2.47 -4.77 -11.80
N GLU A 42 1.17 -4.60 -11.58
CA GLU A 42 0.39 -3.48 -12.11
C GLU A 42 0.84 -2.15 -11.51
N PHE A 43 1.10 -2.11 -10.21
CA PHE A 43 1.58 -0.90 -9.55
C PHE A 43 2.99 -0.52 -10.03
N ALA A 44 3.89 -1.50 -10.20
CA ALA A 44 5.22 -1.24 -10.75
C ALA A 44 5.14 -0.64 -12.16
N ALA A 45 4.26 -1.17 -13.01
CA ALA A 45 4.00 -0.64 -14.35
C ALA A 45 3.39 0.78 -14.30
N CYS A 46 2.42 1.01 -13.39
CA CYS A 46 1.73 2.29 -13.22
C CYS A 46 2.69 3.43 -12.86
N VAL A 47 3.61 3.19 -11.92
CA VAL A 47 4.56 4.22 -11.44
C VAL A 47 5.87 4.26 -12.23
N GLY A 48 6.07 3.33 -13.18
CA GLY A 48 7.26 3.29 -14.04
C GLY A 48 8.54 2.79 -13.34
N THR A 49 8.41 1.87 -12.37
CA THR A 49 9.55 1.26 -11.67
C THR A 49 9.77 -0.19 -12.12
N ARG A 50 10.96 -0.73 -11.86
CA ARG A 50 11.32 -2.12 -12.19
C ARG A 50 10.63 -3.14 -11.28
N ALA A 51 10.31 -2.77 -10.04
CA ALA A 51 9.70 -3.65 -9.06
C ALA A 51 8.89 -2.86 -8.02
N ALA A 52 7.86 -3.49 -7.48
CA ALA A 52 7.09 -3.03 -6.33
C ALA A 52 6.96 -4.18 -5.32
N LEU A 53 6.67 -3.83 -4.06
CA LEU A 53 6.45 -4.78 -2.97
C LEU A 53 5.24 -4.33 -2.15
N ALA A 54 4.23 -5.20 -2.05
CA ALA A 54 3.03 -4.94 -1.27
C ALA A 54 3.32 -5.12 0.23
N LEU A 55 2.91 -4.13 1.04
CA LEU A 55 3.10 -4.15 2.49
C LEU A 55 1.81 -3.69 3.17
N SER A 56 1.72 -3.92 4.48
CA SER A 56 0.52 -3.63 5.27
C SER A 56 0.18 -2.14 5.39
N SER A 57 1.16 -1.25 5.20
CA SER A 57 0.96 0.21 5.22
C SER A 57 2.17 0.96 4.63
N GLY A 58 1.99 2.26 4.36
CA GLY A 58 3.09 3.16 4.01
C GLY A 58 4.16 3.28 5.11
N THR A 59 3.77 3.18 6.39
CA THR A 59 4.73 3.18 7.51
C THR A 59 5.60 1.92 7.50
N ALA A 60 5.03 0.75 7.22
CA ALA A 60 5.79 -0.48 7.06
C ALA A 60 6.78 -0.39 5.88
N ALA A 61 6.36 0.25 4.78
CA ALA A 61 7.23 0.51 3.64
C ALA A 61 8.43 1.39 3.98
N LEU A 62 8.22 2.52 4.67
CA LEU A 62 9.31 3.39 5.11
C LEU A 62 10.24 2.70 6.11
N HIS A 63 9.68 1.95 7.06
CA HIS A 63 10.47 1.18 8.01
C HIS A 63 11.37 0.15 7.31
N LEU A 64 10.82 -0.63 6.37
CA LEU A 64 11.60 -1.60 5.60
C LEU A 64 12.65 -0.91 4.73
N ALA A 65 12.30 0.21 4.09
CA ALA A 65 13.23 0.96 3.25
C ALA A 65 14.46 1.43 4.05
N LEU A 66 14.27 2.04 5.23
CA LEU A 66 15.37 2.49 6.08
C LEU A 66 16.25 1.32 6.55
N ARG A 67 15.64 0.17 6.86
CA ARG A 67 16.37 -1.07 7.20
C ARG A 67 17.20 -1.58 6.04
N LEU A 68 16.67 -1.55 4.81
CA LEU A 68 17.35 -2.07 3.62
C LEU A 68 18.50 -1.19 3.16
N VAL A 69 18.41 0.12 3.35
CA VAL A 69 19.53 1.05 3.06
C VAL A 69 20.56 1.12 4.20
N GLY A 70 20.34 0.37 5.29
CA GLY A 70 21.33 0.17 6.35
C GLY A 70 21.38 1.26 7.42
N VAL A 71 20.26 1.94 7.70
CA VAL A 71 20.21 2.93 8.79
C VAL A 71 20.36 2.24 10.15
N GLU A 72 21.29 2.73 10.95
CA GLU A 72 21.64 2.23 12.28
C GLU A 72 21.47 3.30 13.39
N PRO A 73 21.46 2.89 14.67
CA PRO A 73 21.47 3.86 15.77
C PRO A 73 22.68 4.80 15.70
N GLY A 74 22.40 6.10 15.65
CA GLY A 74 23.42 7.15 15.52
C GLY A 74 23.47 7.80 14.14
N ASP A 75 22.81 7.21 13.14
CA ASP A 75 22.70 7.81 11.81
C ASP A 75 21.70 8.97 11.77
N GLU A 76 21.99 9.95 10.91
CA GLU A 76 21.10 11.07 10.65
C GLU A 76 20.27 10.83 9.39
N VAL A 77 18.95 10.95 9.51
CA VAL A 77 18.00 10.86 8.39
C VAL A 77 17.28 12.19 8.23
N MET A 78 17.50 12.87 7.11
CA MET A 78 16.83 14.13 6.80
C MET A 78 15.34 13.88 6.48
N VAL A 79 14.46 14.63 7.13
CA VAL A 79 13.01 14.53 6.95
C VAL A 79 12.36 15.91 6.89
N SER A 80 11.19 16.00 6.24
CA SER A 80 10.39 17.23 6.23
C SER A 80 9.88 17.54 7.63
N THR A 81 10.07 18.78 8.09
CA THR A 81 9.55 19.24 9.40
C THR A 81 8.02 19.25 9.46
N LEU A 82 7.35 19.51 8.33
CA LEU A 82 5.89 19.50 8.21
C LEU A 82 5.46 18.33 7.33
N THR A 83 5.01 17.25 7.97
CA THR A 83 4.48 16.04 7.33
C THR A 83 3.46 15.39 8.27
N PHE A 84 2.90 14.24 7.88
CA PHE A 84 1.98 13.46 8.72
C PHE A 84 2.69 12.95 9.99
N ALA A 85 1.98 12.98 11.13
CA ALA A 85 2.47 12.54 12.43
C ALA A 85 2.10 11.09 12.74
#